data_AF-A5HHX3-F1
#
_entry.id   AF-A5HHX3-F1
#
_cell.length_a   1.000
_cell.length_b   1.000
_cell.length_c   1.000
_cell.angle_alpha   90.00
_cell.angle_beta   90.00
_cell.angle_gamma   90.00
#
_symmetry.space_group_name_H-M   'P 1'
#
loop_
_entity.id
_entity.type
_entity.pdbx_description
1 polymer ?
#
loop_
_entity_poly.entity_id
_entity_poly.type
_entity_poly.pdbx_seq_one_letter_code
_entity_poly.pdbx_strand_id
1 'polypeptide(L)' 'SQQAFDRLVNLEVLGLCCNKLTELPSGVFDKLTRLKWLGLDQNQLKSVPRDAFD' A
#
# COMPACT_ATOMS: atom_id res chain seq x y z
N SER A 1 -9.76 10.84 9.17
CA SER A 1 -8.41 10.78 8.55
C SER A 1 -8.58 10.23 7.16
N GLN A 2 -8.15 10.97 6.14
CA GLN A 2 -8.16 10.50 4.75
C GLN A 2 -7.07 9.44 4.63
N GLN A 3 -7.35 8.22 4.12
CA GLN A 3 -6.28 7.26 3.90
C GLN A 3 -5.32 7.85 2.86
N ALA A 4 -4.01 7.67 3.05
CA ALA A 4 -2.97 8.45 2.37
C ALA A 4 -3.05 8.40 0.84
N PHE A 5 -3.68 7.36 0.28
CA PHE A 5 -3.73 7.09 -1.15
C PHE A 5 -5.14 7.18 -1.75
N ASP A 6 -6.15 7.63 -0.98
CA ASP A 6 -7.57 7.62 -1.38
C ASP A 6 -7.86 8.29 -2.74
N ARG A 7 -7.10 9.33 -3.08
CA ARG A 7 -7.30 10.12 -4.30
C ARG A 7 -6.53 9.59 -5.50
N LEU A 8 -5.65 8.62 -5.30
CA LEU A 8 -4.78 8.07 -6.34
C LEU A 8 -5.48 6.93 -7.10
N VAL A 9 -6.76 7.11 -7.42
CA VAL A 9 -7.62 6.09 -8.05
C VAL A 9 -7.14 5.63 -9.44
N ASN A 10 -6.24 6.42 -10.06
CA ASN A 10 -5.65 6.11 -11.35
C ASN A 10 -4.20 5.59 -11.27
N LEU A 11 -3.65 5.40 -10.06
CA LEU A 11 -2.28 4.97 -9.88
C LEU A 11 -2.11 3.50 -10.29
N GLU A 12 -1.17 3.26 -11.21
CA GLU A 12 -0.86 1.90 -11.67
C GLU A 12 0.38 1.30 -10.98
N VAL A 13 1.28 2.14 -10.48
CA VAL A 13 2.53 1.71 -9.85
C VAL A 13 2.76 2.50 -8.57
N LEU A 14 2.97 1.80 -7.46
CA LEU A 14 3.35 2.37 -6.17
C LEU A 14 4.64 1.71 -5.67
N GLY A 15 5.72 2.48 -5.64
CA GLY A 15 7.01 2.04 -5.10
C GLY A 15 7.18 2.52 -3.67
N LEU A 16 7.21 1.59 -2.71
CA LEU A 16 7.54 1.81 -1.30
C LEU A 16 8.74 0.97 -0.87
N CYS A 17 9.51 0.43 -1.82
CA CYS A 17 10.69 -0.38 -1.56
C CYS A 17 11.79 0.41 -0.83
N CYS A 18 12.67 -0.30 -0.13
CA CYS A 18 13.83 0.26 0.57
C CYS A 18 13.47 1.29 1.65
N ASN A 19 12.36 1.07 2.37
CA ASN A 19 11.92 1.91 3.47
C ASN A 19 12.02 1.18 4.83
N LYS A 20 11.49 1.82 5.88
CA LYS A 20 11.49 1.28 7.26
C LYS A 20 10.07 0.94 7.74
N LEU A 21 9.17 0.57 6.84
CA LEU A 21 7.80 0.21 7.21
C LEU A 21 7.81 -1.09 8.03
N THR A 22 7.23 -1.04 9.23
CA THR A 22 7.08 -2.20 10.13
C THR A 22 5.69 -2.82 10.06
N GLU A 23 4.70 -2.03 9.64
CA GLU A 23 3.31 -2.42 9.45
C GLU A 23 2.69 -1.63 8.30
N LEU A 24 1.57 -2.13 7.79
CA LEU A 24 0.70 -1.42 6.86
C LEU A 24 -0.65 -1.22 7.55
N PRO A 25 -1.26 -0.03 7.50
CA PRO A 25 -2.62 0.14 7.99
C PRO A 25 -3.60 -0.71 7.17
N SER A 26 -4.61 -1.25 7.85
CA SER A 26 -5.77 -1.85 7.17
C SER A 26 -6.39 -0.87 6.19
N GLY A 27 -6.75 -1.39 5.03
CA GLY A 27 -7.39 -0.67 3.95
C GLY A 27 -6.55 0.42 3.28
N VAL A 28 -5.23 0.48 3.53
CA VAL A 28 -4.40 1.59 3.03
C VAL A 28 -4.37 1.68 1.50
N PHE A 29 -4.71 0.60 0.79
CA PHE A 29 -4.71 0.56 -0.68
C PHE A 29 -6.10 0.39 -1.31
N ASP A 30 -7.20 0.47 -0.56
CA ASP A 30 -8.57 0.17 -1.03
C ASP A 30 -9.00 0.97 -2.26
N LYS A 31 -8.53 2.22 -2.37
CA LYS A 31 -8.88 3.10 -3.49
C LYS A 31 -7.97 2.95 -4.70
N LEU A 32 -6.89 2.19 -4.60
CA LEU A 32 -5.94 1.96 -5.67
C LEU A 32 -6.44 0.87 -6.65
N THR A 33 -7.68 1.02 -7.13
CA THR A 33 -8.37 0.04 -7.99
C THR A 33 -7.71 -0.23 -9.34
N ARG A 34 -6.75 0.61 -9.75
CA ARG A 34 -5.96 0.45 -10.99
C ARG A 34 -4.51 0.01 -10.74
N LEU A 35 -4.13 -0.29 -9.50
CA LEU A 35 -2.77 -0.66 -9.17
C LEU A 35 -2.41 -2.01 -9.79
N LYS A 36 -1.30 -2.02 -10.53
CA LYS A 36 -0.72 -3.19 -11.18
C LYS A 36 0.55 -3.65 -10.47
N TRP A 37 1.31 -2.71 -9.90
CA TRP A 37 2.57 -2.98 -9.23
C TRP A 37 2.67 -2.25 -7.90
N LEU A 38 2.98 -3.02 -6.86
CA LEU A 38 3.28 -2.53 -5.52
C LEU A 38 4.63 -3.08 -5.07
N GLY A 39 5.62 -2.20 -4.92
CA GLY A 39 6.92 -2.55 -4.37
C GLY A 39 6.95 -2.33 -2.86
N LEU A 40 7.13 -3.40 -2.08
CA LEU A 40 7.26 -3.35 -0.61
C LEU A 40 8.54 -4.02 -0.11
N ASP A 41 9.40 -4.50 -1.03
CA ASP A 41 10.64 -5.16 -0.70
C ASP A 41 11.60 -4.24 0.07
N GLN A 42 12.55 -4.86 0.79
CA GLN A 42 13.50 -4.14 1.64
C GLN A 42 12.83 -3.20 2.66
N ASN A 43 11.69 -3.63 3.22
CA ASN A 43 11.08 -3.06 4.43
C ASN A 43 11.25 -4.01 5.62
N GLN A 44 10.64 -3.68 6.76
CA GLN A 44 10.65 -4.45 8.01
C GLN A 44 9.26 -5.04 8.32
N LEU A 45 8.44 -5.22 7.27
CA LEU A 45 7.09 -5.76 7.39
C LEU A 45 7.13 -7.22 7.84
N LYS A 46 6.41 -7.53 8.91
CA LYS A 46 6.24 -8.91 9.38
C LYS A 46 5.16 -9.66 8.59
N SER A 47 4.14 -8.93 8.16
CA SER A 47 3.02 -9.42 7.36
C SER A 47 2.40 -8.26 6.59
N VAL A 48 1.61 -8.61 5.58
CA VAL A 48 0.65 -7.70 4.94
C VAL A 48 -0.73 -8.04 5.51
N PRO A 49 -1.49 -7.06 6.03
CA PRO A 49 -2.86 -7.31 6.49
C PRO A 49 -3.71 -7.91 5.37
N ARG A 50 -4.61 -8.84 5.73
CA ARG A 50 -5.51 -9.47 4.74
C ARG A 50 -6.40 -8.42 4.07
N ASP A 51 -6.81 -7.42 4.83
CA ASP A 51 -7.70 -6.32 4.49
C ASP A 51 -6.93 -5.08 4.00
N ALA A 52 -5.69 -5.23 3.50
CA ALA A 52 -4.92 -4.09 2.98
C ALA A 52 -5.47 -3.56 1.63
N PHE A 53 -6.37 -4.30 0.97
CA PHE A 53 -6.87 -4.07 -0.38
C PHE A 53 -8.40 -4.28 -0.51
N ASP A 54 -9.16 -4.14 0.58
CA ASP A 54 -10.59 -4.49 0.61
C ASP A 54 -11.50 -3.42 -0.03
#